data_AF-A0A922LFP6-F1
#
_entry.id   AF-A0A922LFP6-F1
#
_cell.length_a   1.000
_cell.length_b   1.000
_cell.length_c   1.000
_cell.angle_alpha   90.00
_cell.angle_beta   90.00
_cell.angle_gamma   90.00
#
_symmetry.space_group_name_H-M   'P 1'
#
loop_
_entity.id
_entity.type
_entity.pdbx_description
1 polymer ?
#
loop_
_entity_poly.entity_id
_entity_poly.type
_entity_poly.pdbx_seq_one_letter_code
_entity_poly.pdbx_strand_id
1 'polypeptide(L)'
;MQAVHTNHLFNMHKTQFSLIVLVLLNVYGNRAIFWNIENSELLVLHNAYRRDIKYGTVLDQPKADSMLKLQWSHKLAKLAQAWAFHCVPTRSNLTMRDGSKWTYVGQNIAVVSKVRE
;
A
#
# COMPACT_ATOMS: atom_id res chain seq x y z
N MET A 1 -9.43 29.69 51.49
CA MET A 1 -10.03 28.51 50.83
C MET A 1 -10.10 28.59 49.29
N GLN A 2 -9.60 29.65 48.63
CA GLN A 2 -9.64 29.74 47.15
C GLN A 2 -8.48 29.03 46.43
N ALA A 3 -7.29 28.92 47.06
CA ALA A 3 -6.09 28.35 46.43
C ALA A 3 -6.15 26.82 46.17
N VAL A 4 -6.87 26.06 46.99
CA VAL A 4 -7.00 24.60 46.82
C VAL A 4 -7.90 24.27 45.62
N HIS A 5 -8.97 25.05 45.43
CA HIS A 5 -9.92 24.87 44.33
C HIS A 5 -9.27 25.21 42.97
N THR A 6 -8.46 26.27 42.91
CA THR A 6 -7.73 26.66 41.69
C THR A 6 -6.66 25.66 41.28
N ASN A 7 -5.94 25.07 42.25
CA ASN A 7 -4.94 24.03 41.98
C ASN A 7 -5.58 22.73 41.45
N HIS A 8 -6.78 22.39 41.93
CA HIS A 8 -7.52 21.20 41.49
C HIS A 8 -8.02 21.36 40.04
N LEU A 9 -8.56 22.54 39.69
CA LEU A 9 -8.99 22.89 38.33
C LEU A 9 -7.81 22.91 37.34
N PHE A 10 -6.66 23.47 37.75
CA PHE A 10 -5.46 23.52 36.91
C PHE A 10 -4.86 22.14 36.63
N ASN A 11 -4.83 21.25 37.64
CA ASN A 11 -4.39 19.86 37.46
C ASN A 11 -5.36 19.06 36.58
N MET A 12 -6.67 19.30 36.71
CA MET A 12 -7.69 18.63 35.90
C MET A 12 -7.60 19.03 34.41
N HIS A 13 -7.27 20.29 34.11
CA HIS A 13 -7.00 20.71 32.72
C HIS A 13 -5.71 20.09 32.15
N LYS A 14 -4.64 19.97 32.94
CA LYS A 14 -3.40 19.32 32.49
C LYS A 14 -3.58 17.84 32.18
N THR A 15 -4.34 17.11 33.01
CA THR A 15 -4.62 15.69 32.77
C THR A 15 -5.52 15.50 31.56
N GLN A 16 -6.56 16.33 31.39
CA GLN A 16 -7.42 16.28 30.20
C GLN A 16 -6.64 16.60 28.91
N PHE A 17 -5.78 17.61 28.91
CA PHE A 17 -4.96 17.95 27.73
C PHE A 17 -3.97 16.82 27.38
N SER A 18 -3.34 16.20 28.40
CA SER A 18 -2.43 15.06 28.22
C SER A 18 -3.15 13.84 27.60
N LEU A 19 -4.35 13.52 28.09
CA LEU A 19 -5.17 12.43 27.54
C LEU A 19 -5.59 12.70 26.10
N ILE A 20 -5.97 13.93 25.76
CA ILE A 20 -6.32 14.31 24.39
C ILE A 20 -5.11 14.15 23.46
N VAL A 21 -3.91 14.61 23.86
CA VAL A 21 -2.70 14.43 23.05
C VAL A 21 -2.35 12.94 22.88
N LEU A 22 -2.45 12.12 23.93
CA LEU A 22 -2.24 10.68 23.86
C LEU A 22 -3.22 9.99 22.90
N VAL A 23 -4.51 10.35 22.97
CA VAL A 23 -5.54 9.82 22.06
C VAL A 23 -5.26 10.27 20.63
N LEU A 24 -4.91 11.53 20.39
CA LEU A 24 -4.58 12.03 19.05
C LEU A 24 -3.34 11.33 18.49
N LEU A 25 -2.26 11.17 19.26
CA LEU A 25 -1.06 10.43 18.82
C LEU A 25 -1.39 8.98 18.46
N ASN A 26 -2.22 8.29 19.25
CA ASN A 26 -2.66 6.94 18.93
C ASN A 26 -3.59 6.89 17.72
N VAL A 27 -4.52 7.85 17.56
CA VAL A 27 -5.44 7.90 16.42
C VAL A 27 -4.71 8.26 15.12
N TYR A 28 -3.80 9.23 15.14
CA TYR A 28 -2.96 9.57 13.99
C TYR A 28 -1.93 8.48 13.68
N GLY A 29 -1.37 7.81 14.70
CA GLY A 29 -0.49 6.65 14.52
C GLY A 29 -1.20 5.44 13.91
N ASN A 30 -2.49 5.23 14.24
CA ASN A 30 -3.26 4.06 13.79
C ASN A 30 -4.03 4.26 12.46
N ARG A 31 -4.34 5.49 12.03
CA ARG A 31 -5.18 5.71 10.83
C ARG A 31 -4.46 5.60 9.49
N ALA A 32 -3.12 5.53 9.46
CA ALA A 32 -2.36 5.50 8.21
C ALA A 32 -1.51 4.23 7.97
N ILE A 33 -1.53 3.24 8.87
CA ILE A 33 -0.61 2.10 8.83
C ILE A 33 -1.31 0.76 9.08
N PHE A 34 -2.40 0.44 8.37
CA PHE A 34 -2.80 -0.97 8.22
C PHE A 34 -3.77 -1.23 7.05
N TRP A 35 -3.59 -0.58 5.91
CA TRP A 35 -3.97 -1.28 4.68
C TRP A 35 -2.91 -2.37 4.50
N ASN A 36 -3.22 -3.59 4.93
CA ASN A 36 -2.30 -4.70 4.73
C ASN A 36 -2.12 -4.90 3.22
N ILE A 37 -0.98 -4.46 2.68
CA ILE A 37 -0.70 -4.35 1.25
C ILE A 37 -0.77 -5.71 0.52
N GLU A 38 -0.75 -6.82 1.26
CA GLU A 38 -1.12 -8.16 0.79
C GLU A 38 -2.52 -8.23 0.15
N ASN A 39 -3.40 -7.27 0.46
CA ASN A 39 -4.74 -7.11 -0.09
C ASN A 39 -4.86 -5.93 -1.07
N SER A 40 -3.77 -5.45 -1.67
CA SER A 40 -3.93 -4.49 -2.77
C SER A 40 -4.84 -5.11 -3.83
N GLU A 41 -5.87 -4.36 -4.25
CA GLU A 41 -6.84 -4.82 -5.25
C GLU A 41 -6.13 -5.33 -6.51
N LEU A 42 -5.02 -4.69 -6.89
CA LEU A 42 -4.17 -5.11 -7.98
C LEU A 42 -3.60 -6.53 -7.78
N LEU A 43 -3.06 -6.86 -6.60
CA LEU A 43 -2.52 -8.19 -6.32
C LEU A 43 -3.61 -9.26 -6.29
N VAL A 44 -4.79 -8.92 -5.75
CA VAL A 44 -5.96 -9.82 -5.72
C VAL A 44 -6.41 -10.14 -7.13
N LEU A 45 -6.60 -9.12 -7.99
CA LEU A 45 -7.00 -9.29 -9.38
C LEU A 45 -5.99 -10.13 -10.17
N HIS A 46 -4.67 -9.86 -10.03
CA HIS A 46 -3.65 -10.67 -10.69
C HIS A 46 -3.69 -12.14 -10.25
N ASN A 47 -3.82 -12.39 -8.95
CA ASN A 47 -3.84 -13.76 -8.42
C ASN A 47 -5.14 -14.50 -8.77
N ALA A 48 -6.28 -13.80 -8.85
CA ALA A 48 -7.53 -14.38 -9.36
C ALA A 48 -7.37 -14.83 -10.82
N TYR A 49 -6.88 -13.96 -11.70
CA TYR A 49 -6.66 -14.32 -13.10
C TYR A 49 -5.63 -15.47 -13.26
N ARG A 50 -4.53 -15.45 -12.51
CA ARG A 50 -3.53 -16.54 -12.50
C ARG A 50 -4.13 -17.88 -12.05
N ARG A 51 -5.02 -17.87 -11.05
CA ARG A 51 -5.75 -19.04 -10.60
C ARG A 51 -6.68 -19.57 -11.71
N ASP A 52 -7.37 -18.68 -12.41
CA ASP A 52 -8.31 -19.05 -13.46
C ASP A 52 -7.56 -19.69 -14.65
N ILE A 53 -6.39 -19.18 -15.03
CA ILE A 53 -5.48 -19.82 -15.99
C ILE A 53 -5.03 -21.21 -15.48
N LYS A 54 -4.68 -21.33 -14.20
CA LYS A 54 -4.25 -22.59 -13.58
C LYS A 54 -5.33 -23.68 -13.62
N TYR A 55 -6.60 -23.31 -13.51
CA TYR A 55 -7.72 -24.25 -13.60
C TYR A 55 -8.32 -24.37 -15.00
N GLY A 56 -7.84 -23.59 -15.98
CA GLY A 56 -8.32 -23.64 -17.36
C GLY A 56 -9.72 -23.03 -17.53
N THR A 57 -10.08 -22.04 -16.72
CA THR A 57 -11.39 -21.37 -16.78
C THR A 57 -11.37 -20.08 -17.59
N VAL A 58 -10.21 -19.71 -18.15
CA VAL A 58 -10.09 -18.60 -19.08
C VAL A 58 -10.26 -19.13 -20.51
N LEU A 59 -11.23 -18.58 -21.23
CA LEU A 59 -11.52 -18.95 -22.62
C LEU A 59 -10.27 -18.77 -23.50
N ASP A 60 -10.05 -19.68 -24.44
CA ASP A 60 -8.93 -19.67 -25.40
C ASP A 60 -7.53 -19.65 -24.78
N GLN A 61 -7.38 -20.07 -23.52
CA GLN A 61 -6.10 -20.22 -22.86
C GLN A 61 -5.91 -21.67 -22.39
N PRO A 62 -4.74 -22.29 -22.66
CA PRO A 62 -4.46 -23.61 -22.13
C PRO A 62 -4.35 -23.56 -20.60
N LYS A 63 -4.81 -24.64 -19.96
CA LYS A 63 -4.62 -24.84 -18.53
C LYS A 63 -3.13 -24.88 -18.20
N ALA A 64 -2.70 -24.10 -17.21
CA ALA A 64 -1.31 -24.15 -16.75
C ALA A 64 -1.05 -25.36 -15.83
N ASP A 65 0.08 -26.04 -16.03
CA ASP A 65 0.53 -27.11 -15.12
C ASP A 65 1.05 -26.55 -13.78
N SER A 66 1.57 -25.32 -13.75
CA SER A 66 1.92 -24.62 -12.52
C SER A 66 1.78 -23.12 -12.68
N MET A 67 1.23 -22.45 -11.66
CA MET A 67 1.09 -20.99 -11.63
C MET A 67 1.12 -20.50 -10.18
N LEU A 68 2.30 -20.05 -9.73
CA LEU A 68 2.51 -19.63 -8.34
C LEU A 68 1.72 -18.36 -7.99
N LYS A 69 1.24 -18.26 -6.75
CA LYS A 69 0.62 -17.03 -6.23
C LYS A 69 1.68 -15.94 -6.11
N LEU A 70 1.38 -14.76 -6.64
CA LEU A 70 2.23 -13.57 -6.50
C LEU A 70 2.16 -13.03 -5.07
N GLN A 71 3.27 -12.43 -4.65
CA GLN A 71 3.38 -11.65 -3.41
C GLN A 71 3.72 -10.22 -3.76
N TRP A 72 3.23 -9.27 -2.98
CA TRP A 72 3.58 -7.87 -3.17
C TRP A 72 5.06 -7.63 -2.88
N SER A 73 5.69 -6.76 -3.67
CA SER A 73 7.02 -6.23 -3.33
C SER A 73 6.96 -4.71 -3.18
N HIS A 74 7.22 -4.23 -1.97
CA HIS A 74 7.36 -2.78 -1.72
C HIS A 74 8.50 -2.15 -2.52
N LYS A 75 9.59 -2.91 -2.76
CA LYS A 75 10.71 -2.43 -3.57
C LYS A 75 10.27 -2.18 -5.02
N LEU A 76 9.57 -3.14 -5.63
CA LEU A 76 9.07 -2.99 -7.00
C LEU A 76 7.97 -1.92 -7.09
N ALA A 77 7.07 -1.85 -6.09
CA ALA A 77 6.04 -0.83 -6.02
C ALA A 77 6.61 0.58 -5.93
N LYS A 78 7.67 0.79 -5.13
CA LYS A 78 8.35 2.09 -5.03
C LYS A 78 8.99 2.50 -6.35
N LEU A 79 9.60 1.55 -7.07
CA LEU A 79 10.16 1.81 -8.40
C LEU A 79 9.05 2.15 -9.42
N ALA A 80 7.94 1.40 -9.40
CA ALA A 80 6.79 1.66 -10.27
C ALA A 80 6.16 3.03 -9.99
N GLN A 81 5.99 3.40 -8.73
CA GLN A 81 5.48 4.71 -8.31
C GLN A 81 6.41 5.85 -8.76
N ALA A 82 7.72 5.69 -8.54
CA ALA A 82 8.71 6.67 -8.98
C ALA A 82 8.67 6.86 -10.50
N TRP A 83 8.51 5.78 -11.27
CA TRP A 83 8.35 5.85 -12.72
C TRP A 83 7.04 6.56 -13.13
N ALA A 84 5.91 6.19 -12.51
CA ALA A 84 4.61 6.78 -12.81
C ALA A 84 4.59 8.31 -12.60
N PHE A 85 5.37 8.84 -11.65
CA PHE A 85 5.49 10.28 -11.42
C PHE A 85 6.16 11.07 -12.54
N HIS A 86 6.85 10.41 -13.48
CA HIS A 86 7.31 11.09 -14.70
C HIS A 86 6.16 11.44 -15.64
N CYS A 87 4.97 10.87 -15.45
CA CYS A 87 3.80 11.07 -16.31
C CYS A 87 4.06 10.78 -17.79
N VAL A 88 5.04 9.90 -18.09
CA VAL A 88 5.36 9.43 -19.43
C VAL A 88 4.82 8.01 -19.59
N PRO A 89 3.89 7.75 -20.52
CA PRO A 89 3.23 6.45 -20.67
C PRO A 89 4.08 5.45 -21.47
N THR A 90 5.37 5.34 -21.13
CA THR A 90 6.32 4.46 -21.81
C THR A 90 7.05 3.57 -20.81
N ARG A 91 7.64 2.48 -21.30
CA ARG A 91 8.47 1.58 -20.50
C ARG A 91 9.62 2.35 -19.83
N SER A 92 9.88 2.06 -18.57
CA SER A 92 11.07 2.56 -17.87
C SER A 92 12.34 1.87 -18.35
N ASN A 93 13.43 2.62 -18.39
CA ASN A 93 14.79 2.08 -18.57
C ASN A 93 15.42 1.65 -17.24
N LEU A 94 14.62 1.51 -16.16
CA LEU A 94 15.12 1.16 -14.85
C LEU A 94 15.73 -0.24 -14.88
N THR A 95 17.00 -0.32 -14.55
CA THR A 95 17.69 -1.57 -14.23
C THR A 95 17.66 -1.77 -12.72
N MET A 96 17.62 -3.04 -12.30
CA MET A 96 17.74 -3.34 -10.88
C MET A 96 19.17 -3.03 -10.43
N ARG A 97 19.31 -2.27 -9.34
CA ARG A 97 20.61 -2.01 -8.72
C ARG A 97 21.25 -3.32 -8.25
N ASP A 98 22.57 -3.32 -8.23
CA ASP A 98 23.38 -4.40 -7.64
C ASP A 98 22.91 -4.73 -6.20
N GLY A 99 22.87 -6.02 -5.86
CA GLY A 99 22.25 -6.54 -4.62
C GLY A 99 20.73 -6.70 -4.66
N SER A 100 20.09 -6.60 -5.82
CA SER A 100 18.69 -7.00 -6.02
C SER A 100 18.54 -8.52 -6.07
N LYS A 101 17.46 -9.07 -5.49
CA LYS A 101 17.11 -10.50 -5.69
C LYS A 101 16.64 -10.84 -7.11
N TRP A 102 16.46 -9.84 -7.97
CA TRP A 102 16.05 -9.99 -9.36
C TRP A 102 17.08 -9.35 -10.29
N THR A 103 17.51 -10.12 -11.29
CA THR A 103 18.36 -9.65 -12.40
C THR A 103 17.56 -8.81 -13.40
N TYR A 104 16.32 -9.21 -13.68
CA TYR A 104 15.43 -8.53 -14.61
C TYR A 104 14.03 -8.39 -14.01
N VAL A 105 13.33 -7.31 -14.37
CA VAL A 105 11.96 -7.03 -13.91
C VAL A 105 11.11 -6.63 -15.12
N GLY A 106 9.96 -7.31 -15.29
CA GLY A 106 8.96 -6.94 -16.30
C GLY A 106 8.12 -5.74 -15.85
N GLN A 107 7.45 -5.08 -16.79
CA GLN A 107 6.63 -3.90 -16.53
C GLN A 107 5.37 -3.90 -17.41
N ASN A 108 4.23 -3.65 -16.79
CA ASN A 108 2.98 -3.30 -17.47
C ASN A 108 2.62 -1.86 -17.13
N ILE A 109 2.01 -1.13 -18.08
CA ILE A 109 1.58 0.26 -17.92
C ILE A 109 0.15 0.37 -18.41
N ALA A 110 -0.69 1.06 -17.65
CA ALA A 110 -2.05 1.40 -18.02
C ALA A 110 -2.24 2.91 -17.84
N VAL A 111 -2.94 3.53 -18.79
CA VAL A 111 -3.19 4.97 -18.82
C VAL A 111 -4.66 5.18 -19.11
N VAL A 112 -5.28 6.06 -18.33
CA VAL A 112 -6.65 6.53 -18.57
C VAL A 112 -6.62 8.04 -18.59
N SER A 113 -7.32 8.66 -19.55
CA SER A 113 -7.38 10.12 -19.68
C SER A 113 -8.24 10.78 -18.60
N LYS A 114 -9.13 10.03 -17.97
CA LYS A 114 -9.97 10.46 -16.85
C LYS A 114 -10.21 9.28 -15.91
N VAL A 115 -9.99 9.47 -14.61
CA VAL A 115 -10.45 8.51 -13.60
C VAL A 115 -11.95 8.71 -13.44
N ARG A 116 -12.73 7.63 -13.47
CA ARG A 116 -14.19 7.69 -13.31
C ARG A 116 -14.47 8.33 -11.93
N GLU A 117 -15.24 9.42 -11.93
CA GLU A 117 -15.70 10.11 -10.72
C GLU A 117 -16.63 9.22 -9.88
#